data_AF-A0A3M7NUN2-F1
#
_entry.id   AF-A0A3M7NUN2-F1
#
_cell.length_a   1.000
_cell.length_b   1.000
_cell.length_c   1.000
_cell.angle_alpha   90.00
_cell.angle_beta   90.00
_cell.angle_gamma   90.00
#
_symmetry.space_group_name_H-M   'P 1'
#
loop_
_entity.id
_entity.type
_entity.pdbx_description
1 polymer ?
#
loop_
_entity_poly.entity_id
_entity_poly.type
_entity_poly.pdbx_seq_one_letter_code
_entity_poly.pdbx_strand_id
1 'polypeptide(L)'
;MPELNLSAIPTATNNPDYPTSSNNTSHDNPQSYSDQKHLRSSRKASGQTTKRDTHFISFPLVTDHSIPQLAASLAQFRRVTTITPEVGNEDDDEPEEELKILPAVVHRPPGTFHLTIGTMNLSEKSEMERAVRVLKGLDLRGMLGHVEREVGSRATKEDDERRKEKKSSIEKGDELRSPTRPISPPPPPAAATTSSEPAFSSLTSSPSSRPPSPITISLSGLSTFPGPQHARVFYAPPIDLSHRLLSLANKIRAVFKAEGCEYEI
;
A
#
# COMPACT_ATOMS: atom_id res chain seq x y z
N MET A 1 -25.58 -34.55 13.86
CA MET A 1 -25.75 -33.81 12.60
C MET A 1 -27.12 -33.16 12.64
N PRO A 2 -27.23 -31.86 12.97
CA PRO A 2 -28.51 -31.16 12.85
C PRO A 2 -28.61 -30.45 11.48
N GLU A 3 -29.72 -30.70 10.79
CA GLU A 3 -30.10 -30.01 9.56
C GLU A 3 -30.42 -28.54 9.83
N LEU A 4 -29.88 -27.64 9.00
CA LEU A 4 -30.23 -26.23 9.00
C LEU A 4 -31.12 -25.90 7.79
N ASN A 5 -32.31 -25.43 8.13
CA ASN A 5 -33.42 -25.08 7.28
C ASN A 5 -33.12 -23.80 6.46
N LEU A 6 -33.30 -23.88 5.14
CA LEU A 6 -33.17 -22.79 4.17
C LEU A 6 -34.56 -22.21 3.88
N SER A 7 -34.94 -21.12 4.55
CA SER A 7 -36.03 -20.26 4.10
C SER A 7 -36.03 -18.90 4.81
N ALA A 8 -35.59 -17.85 4.11
CA ALA A 8 -36.12 -16.48 4.24
C ALA A 8 -35.38 -15.53 3.26
N ILE A 9 -35.94 -15.36 2.06
CA ILE A 9 -35.63 -14.24 1.16
C ILE A 9 -36.78 -13.24 1.32
N PRO A 10 -36.55 -11.99 1.73
CA PRO A 10 -37.52 -10.94 1.55
C PRO A 10 -37.34 -10.25 0.20
N THR A 11 -38.31 -10.47 -0.68
CA THR A 11 -38.58 -9.71 -1.90
C THR A 11 -39.14 -8.34 -1.51
N ALA A 12 -38.47 -7.25 -1.90
CA ALA A 12 -39.02 -5.90 -1.79
C ALA A 12 -39.35 -5.38 -3.20
N THR A 13 -40.61 -4.98 -3.33
CA THR A 13 -41.37 -4.66 -4.53
C THR A 13 -41.17 -3.22 -5.01
N ASN A 14 -41.34 -3.06 -6.33
CA ASN A 14 -41.59 -1.82 -7.08
C ASN A 14 -42.49 -0.80 -6.36
N ASN A 15 -42.21 0.50 -6.56
CA ASN A 15 -43.20 1.52 -7.01
C ASN A 15 -42.55 2.89 -7.33
N PRO A 16 -43.26 3.88 -7.94
CA PRO A 16 -42.91 4.41 -9.26
C PRO A 16 -42.68 5.95 -9.31
N ASP A 17 -42.52 6.44 -10.55
CA ASP A 17 -42.82 7.80 -11.04
C ASP A 17 -42.05 9.01 -10.49
N TYR A 18 -41.12 9.52 -11.32
CA TYR A 18 -40.80 10.96 -11.40
C TYR A 18 -40.94 11.46 -12.84
N PRO A 19 -41.60 12.61 -13.07
CA PRO A 19 -41.96 13.06 -14.41
C PRO A 19 -40.80 13.75 -15.13
N THR A 20 -40.69 13.45 -16.42
CA THR A 20 -39.95 14.17 -17.45
C THR A 20 -40.60 15.52 -17.72
N SER A 21 -39.87 16.62 -17.54
CA SER A 21 -40.24 17.92 -18.11
C SER A 21 -39.33 18.26 -19.27
N SER A 22 -39.88 18.02 -20.46
CA SER A 22 -39.46 18.59 -21.74
C SER A 22 -40.05 20.00 -21.88
N ASN A 23 -39.21 21.03 -22.02
CA ASN A 23 -39.65 22.34 -22.52
C ASN A 23 -38.85 22.68 -23.78
N ASN A 24 -39.50 22.48 -24.93
CA ASN A 24 -39.21 23.17 -26.18
C ASN A 24 -40.10 24.42 -26.22
N THR A 25 -39.51 25.60 -26.32
CA THR A 25 -40.21 26.76 -26.89
C THR A 25 -39.24 27.56 -27.74
N SER A 26 -39.48 27.51 -29.04
CA SER A 26 -38.91 28.40 -30.05
C SER A 26 -39.55 29.78 -29.94
N HIS A 27 -38.75 30.84 -30.02
CA HIS A 27 -39.18 32.12 -30.60
C HIS A 27 -37.96 32.86 -31.17
N ASP A 28 -38.07 33.18 -32.46
CA ASP A 28 -37.20 34.03 -33.26
C ASP A 28 -37.06 35.45 -32.70
N ASN A 29 -35.86 36.04 -32.79
CA ASN A 29 -35.58 37.19 -33.67
C ASN A 29 -34.06 37.51 -33.66
N PRO A 30 -33.46 38.00 -34.77
CA PRO A 30 -32.02 38.08 -34.96
C PRO A 30 -31.47 39.47 -34.63
N GLN A 31 -30.23 39.54 -34.16
CA GLN A 31 -29.45 40.77 -34.29
C GLN A 31 -27.96 40.49 -34.51
N SER A 32 -27.56 40.85 -35.71
CA SER A 32 -26.22 40.94 -36.29
C SER A 32 -25.24 41.74 -35.43
N TYR A 33 -24.07 41.17 -35.14
CA TYR A 33 -22.80 41.91 -35.09
C TYR A 33 -21.63 41.01 -35.57
N SER A 34 -20.71 41.67 -36.24
CA SER A 34 -19.71 41.22 -37.21
C SER A 34 -18.47 40.50 -36.65
N ASP A 35 -17.89 39.68 -37.53
CA ASP A 35 -16.45 39.46 -37.79
C ASP A 35 -15.47 39.37 -36.60
N GLN A 36 -14.86 38.19 -36.42
CA GLN A 36 -13.43 38.03 -36.76
C GLN A 36 -13.00 36.56 -36.82
N LYS A 37 -12.49 36.20 -37.99
CA LYS A 37 -11.85 34.93 -38.32
C LYS A 37 -10.55 34.77 -37.54
N HIS A 38 -10.48 33.77 -36.66
CA HIS A 38 -9.22 33.10 -36.34
C HIS A 38 -9.31 31.62 -36.69
N LEU A 39 -8.88 31.32 -37.91
CA LEU A 39 -8.43 30.01 -38.34
C LEU A 39 -7.22 29.59 -37.49
N ARG A 40 -7.43 28.74 -36.49
CA ARG A 40 -6.35 27.91 -35.93
C ARG A 40 -6.83 26.48 -35.75
N SER A 41 -6.67 25.74 -36.85
CA SER A 41 -6.38 24.31 -36.94
C SER A 41 -6.83 23.44 -35.76
N SER A 42 -8.02 22.84 -35.92
CA SER A 42 -8.41 21.62 -35.22
C SER A 42 -7.35 20.54 -35.48
N ARG A 43 -6.35 20.43 -34.62
CA ARG A 43 -5.63 19.17 -34.44
C ARG A 43 -6.67 18.19 -33.90
N LYS A 44 -7.21 17.33 -34.79
CA LYS A 44 -7.86 16.09 -34.39
C LYS A 44 -6.85 15.31 -33.56
N ALA A 45 -6.88 15.49 -32.24
CA ALA A 45 -6.32 14.53 -31.32
C ALA A 45 -7.11 13.25 -31.58
N SER A 46 -6.45 12.24 -32.15
CA SER A 46 -6.97 10.89 -32.17
C SER A 46 -7.36 10.55 -30.73
N GLY A 47 -8.66 10.48 -30.47
CA GLY A 47 -9.21 10.13 -29.17
C GLY A 47 -8.89 8.67 -28.88
N GLN A 48 -7.66 8.41 -28.45
CA GLN A 48 -7.32 7.19 -27.76
C GLN A 48 -7.97 7.34 -26.38
N THR A 49 -9.21 6.87 -26.27
CA THR A 49 -9.88 6.77 -24.98
C THR A 49 -9.03 5.81 -24.16
N THR A 50 -8.28 6.34 -23.20
CA THR A 50 -7.59 5.50 -22.24
C THR A 50 -8.67 4.73 -21.50
N LYS A 51 -8.64 3.41 -21.62
CA LYS A 51 -9.58 2.54 -20.90
C LYS A 51 -9.40 2.83 -19.41
N ARG A 52 -10.49 3.14 -18.70
CA ARG A 52 -10.42 3.39 -17.25
C ARG A 52 -10.24 2.07 -16.51
N ASP A 53 -9.38 2.02 -15.51
CA ASP A 53 -9.31 0.86 -14.64
C ASP A 53 -10.62 0.65 -13.88
N THR A 54 -11.08 -0.59 -13.86
CA THR A 54 -12.38 -0.97 -13.27
C THR A 54 -12.21 -1.97 -12.14
N HIS A 55 -11.07 -2.66 -12.08
CA HIS A 55 -10.79 -3.73 -11.13
C HIS A 55 -9.41 -3.54 -10.51
N PHE A 56 -9.20 -4.16 -9.36
CA PHE A 56 -7.93 -4.11 -8.65
C PHE A 56 -7.67 -5.40 -7.90
N ILE A 57 -6.40 -5.71 -7.67
CA ILE A 57 -6.00 -6.73 -6.70
C ILE A 57 -5.60 -6.04 -5.42
N SER A 58 -5.98 -6.62 -4.30
CA SER A 58 -5.61 -6.10 -3.00
C SER A 58 -5.29 -7.20 -2.00
N PHE A 59 -4.53 -6.83 -0.98
CA PHE A 59 -4.44 -7.59 0.26
C PHE A 59 -5.45 -7.00 1.26
N PRO A 60 -6.46 -7.77 1.72
CA PRO A 60 -7.32 -7.32 2.78
C PRO A 60 -6.49 -7.17 4.06
N LEU A 61 -6.61 -6.02 4.73
CA LEU A 61 -5.92 -5.76 5.99
C LEU A 61 -6.73 -6.24 7.20
N VAL A 62 -7.93 -6.75 6.93
CA VAL A 62 -8.91 -7.17 7.91
C VAL A 62 -8.79 -8.67 8.16
N THR A 63 -8.40 -9.00 9.37
CA THR A 63 -8.36 -10.34 9.94
C THR A 63 -9.06 -10.27 11.29
N ASP A 64 -9.43 -11.42 11.85
CA ASP A 64 -10.00 -11.47 13.21
C ASP A 64 -9.09 -10.81 14.26
N HIS A 65 -7.79 -10.75 13.99
CA HIS A 65 -6.78 -10.15 14.88
C HIS A 65 -6.64 -8.63 14.67
N SER A 66 -6.74 -8.14 13.44
CA SER A 66 -6.51 -6.72 13.13
C SER A 66 -7.78 -5.86 13.25
N ILE A 67 -8.97 -6.43 13.09
CA ILE A 67 -10.24 -5.69 13.13
C ILE A 67 -10.42 -4.90 14.44
N PRO A 68 -10.25 -5.48 15.65
CA PRO A 68 -10.46 -4.74 16.89
C PRO A 68 -9.53 -3.52 17.02
N GLN A 69 -8.25 -3.70 16.66
CA GLN A 69 -7.26 -2.63 16.68
C GLN A 69 -7.62 -1.52 15.68
N LEU A 70 -7.91 -1.87 14.42
CA LEU A 70 -8.27 -0.91 13.38
C LEU A 70 -9.56 -0.16 13.71
N ALA A 71 -10.54 -0.83 14.30
CA ALA A 71 -11.78 -0.22 14.76
C ALA A 71 -11.53 0.79 15.88
N ALA A 72 -10.72 0.45 16.88
CA ALA A 72 -10.36 1.36 17.96
C ALA A 72 -9.61 2.60 17.45
N SER A 73 -8.60 2.42 16.60
CA SER A 73 -7.85 3.53 16.00
C SER A 73 -8.74 4.42 15.13
N LEU A 74 -9.64 3.84 14.33
CA LEU A 74 -10.58 4.61 13.52
C LEU A 74 -11.60 5.36 14.38
N ALA A 75 -12.10 4.76 15.46
CA ALA A 75 -13.04 5.42 16.38
C ALA A 75 -12.39 6.65 17.03
N GLN A 76 -11.15 6.53 17.49
CA GLN A 76 -10.38 7.65 18.04
C GLN A 76 -10.17 8.74 16.97
N PHE A 77 -9.77 8.36 15.76
CA PHE A 77 -9.58 9.31 14.66
C PHE A 77 -10.87 10.05 14.30
N ARG A 78 -12.00 9.32 14.23
CA ARG A 78 -13.32 9.89 13.95
C ARG A 78 -13.73 10.91 15.00
N ARG A 79 -13.49 10.63 16.28
CA ARG A 79 -13.83 11.54 17.39
C ARG A 79 -13.15 12.90 17.23
N VAL A 80 -11.88 12.91 16.83
CA VAL A 80 -11.08 14.14 16.72
C VAL A 80 -11.31 14.87 15.40
N THR A 81 -11.70 14.16 14.33
CA THR A 81 -11.76 14.76 12.98
C THR A 81 -13.15 15.00 12.43
N THR A 82 -14.18 14.40 13.02
CA THR A 82 -15.53 14.45 12.47
C THR A 82 -16.28 15.68 12.95
N ILE A 83 -16.88 16.42 12.02
CA ILE A 83 -17.83 17.48 12.34
C ILE A 83 -19.04 16.86 13.04
N THR A 84 -19.22 17.18 14.32
CA THR A 84 -20.43 16.87 15.08
C THR A 84 -21.38 18.07 14.97
N PRO A 85 -22.68 17.87 14.68
CA PRO A 85 -23.67 18.91 14.87
C PRO A 85 -23.84 19.11 16.38
N GLU A 86 -23.03 19.97 16.98
CA GLU A 86 -23.19 20.38 18.37
C GLU A 86 -24.54 21.11 18.52
N VAL A 87 -25.43 20.57 19.36
CA VAL A 87 -26.49 21.33 20.00
C VAL A 87 -25.79 22.17 21.05
N GLY A 88 -25.70 23.48 20.82
CA GLY A 88 -24.86 24.39 21.61
C GLY A 88 -25.02 24.22 23.11
N ASN A 89 -23.91 23.92 23.78
CA ASN A 89 -23.67 24.32 25.16
C ASN A 89 -22.32 25.04 25.15
N GLU A 90 -22.40 26.36 25.32
CA GLU A 90 -21.30 27.32 25.22
C GLU A 90 -20.50 27.35 26.52
N ASP A 91 -19.99 26.23 27.00
CA ASP A 91 -19.17 26.21 28.23
C ASP A 91 -18.18 25.05 28.16
N ASP A 92 -17.09 25.19 27.40
CA ASP A 92 -15.77 24.62 27.74
C ASP A 92 -14.72 25.09 26.70
N ASP A 93 -13.63 25.67 27.21
CA ASP A 93 -12.43 26.10 26.46
C ASP A 93 -11.68 24.89 25.86
N GLU A 94 -12.24 24.24 24.84
CA GLU A 94 -11.59 23.12 24.15
C GLU A 94 -10.95 23.55 22.81
N PRO A 95 -9.61 23.56 22.67
CA PRO A 95 -8.91 23.91 21.44
C PRO A 95 -9.02 22.84 20.34
N GLU A 96 -9.78 21.76 20.54
CA GLU A 96 -9.90 20.63 19.62
C GLU A 96 -10.86 20.86 18.44
N GLU A 97 -11.57 21.99 18.39
CA GLU A 97 -12.48 22.31 17.28
C GLU A 97 -11.76 22.45 15.92
N GLU A 98 -10.46 22.81 15.91
CA GLU A 98 -9.71 23.08 14.69
C GLU A 98 -9.57 21.83 13.77
N LEU A 99 -9.70 20.62 14.33
CA LEU A 99 -9.54 19.37 13.59
C LEU A 99 -10.86 18.77 13.09
N LYS A 100 -12.02 19.26 13.56
CA LYS A 100 -13.35 18.78 13.15
C LYS A 100 -13.70 19.28 11.74
N ILE A 101 -13.03 18.75 10.71
CA ILE A 101 -13.19 19.18 9.30
C ILE A 101 -13.81 18.13 8.39
N LEU A 102 -13.98 16.90 8.87
CA LEU A 102 -14.42 15.77 8.05
C LEU A 102 -15.90 15.43 8.29
N PRO A 103 -16.72 15.28 7.23
CA PRO A 103 -18.06 14.70 7.37
C PRO A 103 -18.00 13.23 7.82
N ALA A 104 -18.99 12.76 8.60
CA ALA A 104 -18.99 11.39 9.12
C ALA A 104 -18.88 10.30 8.04
N VAL A 105 -19.39 10.57 6.83
CA VAL A 105 -19.42 9.62 5.69
C VAL A 105 -18.08 9.41 5.00
N VAL A 106 -17.05 10.23 5.28
CA VAL A 106 -15.74 10.09 4.61
C VAL A 106 -14.91 8.95 5.19
N HIS A 107 -15.28 8.46 6.37
CA HIS A 107 -14.59 7.38 7.06
C HIS A 107 -15.08 6.04 6.53
N ARG A 108 -14.17 5.30 5.89
CA ARG A 108 -14.47 3.94 5.44
C ARG A 108 -14.58 2.99 6.66
N PRO A 109 -15.54 2.05 6.66
CA PRO A 109 -15.64 1.06 7.75
C PRO A 109 -14.36 0.20 7.83
N PRO A 110 -13.94 -0.24 9.03
CA PRO A 110 -12.73 -1.05 9.22
C PRO A 110 -12.70 -2.29 8.30
N GLY A 111 -13.85 -2.95 8.11
CA GLY A 111 -14.02 -4.13 7.24
C GLY A 111 -13.68 -3.92 5.76
N THR A 112 -13.45 -2.68 5.33
CA THR A 112 -13.15 -2.34 3.93
C THR A 112 -11.68 -1.96 3.71
N PHE A 113 -10.84 -2.01 4.74
CA PHE A 113 -9.43 -1.64 4.63
C PHE A 113 -8.65 -2.70 3.85
N HIS A 114 -7.96 -2.23 2.82
CA HIS A 114 -7.19 -3.06 1.92
C HIS A 114 -5.97 -2.30 1.41
N LEU A 115 -4.92 -3.04 1.08
CA LEU A 115 -3.79 -2.53 0.34
C LEU A 115 -3.95 -2.91 -1.13
N THR A 116 -4.25 -1.95 -1.99
CA THR A 116 -4.25 -2.15 -3.43
C THR A 116 -2.83 -2.40 -3.91
N ILE A 117 -2.61 -3.53 -4.57
CA ILE A 117 -1.32 -3.92 -5.15
C ILE A 117 -1.27 -3.80 -6.66
N GLY A 118 -2.37 -3.38 -7.27
CA GLY A 118 -2.43 -2.99 -8.67
C GLY A 118 -3.84 -2.96 -9.22
N THR A 119 -3.99 -2.27 -10.33
CA THR A 119 -5.25 -2.00 -11.02
C THR A 119 -5.23 -2.60 -12.42
N MET A 120 -6.41 -2.85 -12.96
CA MET A 120 -6.60 -3.40 -14.28
C MET A 120 -7.95 -3.01 -14.88
N ASN A 121 -8.03 -3.04 -16.20
CA ASN A 121 -9.28 -3.01 -16.93
C ASN A 121 -9.69 -4.45 -17.29
N LEU A 122 -10.81 -4.91 -16.74
CA LEU A 122 -11.44 -6.19 -17.10
C LEU A 122 -12.87 -5.92 -17.57
N SER A 123 -13.00 -5.17 -18.67
CA SER A 123 -14.33 -4.82 -19.19
C SER A 123 -14.99 -6.01 -19.89
N GLU A 124 -14.17 -6.89 -20.48
CA GLU A 124 -14.67 -8.07 -21.18
C GLU A 124 -14.73 -9.28 -20.27
N LYS A 125 -15.77 -10.12 -20.45
CA LYS A 125 -15.94 -11.35 -19.67
C LYS A 125 -14.72 -12.27 -19.77
N SER A 126 -14.11 -12.36 -20.94
CA SER A 126 -12.91 -13.17 -21.18
C SER A 126 -11.68 -12.64 -20.43
N GLU A 127 -11.55 -11.32 -20.26
CA GLU A 127 -10.50 -10.70 -19.44
C GLU A 127 -10.68 -11.07 -17.97
N MET A 128 -11.92 -10.95 -17.46
CA MET A 128 -12.27 -11.36 -16.10
C MET A 128 -11.98 -12.84 -15.84
N GLU A 129 -12.44 -13.73 -16.72
CA GLU A 129 -12.22 -15.17 -16.57
C GLU A 129 -10.73 -15.54 -16.58
N ARG A 130 -9.91 -14.86 -17.42
CA ARG A 130 -8.45 -14.99 -17.39
C ARG A 130 -7.89 -14.52 -16.06
N ALA A 131 -8.21 -13.31 -15.61
CA ALA A 131 -7.71 -12.76 -14.35
C ALA A 131 -8.04 -13.66 -13.14
N VAL A 132 -9.26 -14.21 -13.09
CA VAL A 132 -9.67 -15.18 -12.06
C VAL A 132 -8.84 -16.47 -12.13
N ARG A 133 -8.56 -16.97 -13.34
CA ARG A 133 -7.71 -18.16 -13.52
C ARG A 133 -6.30 -17.91 -13.00
N VAL A 134 -5.72 -16.75 -13.34
CA VAL A 134 -4.39 -16.34 -12.87
C VAL A 134 -4.38 -16.23 -11.35
N LEU A 135 -5.36 -15.55 -10.77
CA LEU A 135 -5.45 -15.36 -9.31
C LEU A 135 -5.57 -16.69 -8.56
N LYS A 136 -6.34 -17.65 -9.08
CA LYS A 136 -6.49 -18.99 -8.49
C LYS A 136 -5.21 -19.83 -8.58
N GLY A 137 -4.38 -19.60 -9.60
CA GLY A 137 -3.12 -20.31 -9.81
C GLY A 137 -1.90 -19.67 -9.14
N LEU A 138 -2.08 -18.55 -8.44
CA LEU A 138 -0.98 -17.75 -7.92
C LEU A 138 -0.32 -18.41 -6.69
N ASP A 139 0.93 -18.84 -6.83
CA ASP A 139 1.73 -19.36 -5.70
C ASP A 139 2.39 -18.23 -4.90
N LEU A 140 1.60 -17.56 -4.07
CA LEU A 140 2.07 -16.48 -3.19
C LEU A 140 3.18 -16.94 -2.24
N ARG A 141 3.11 -18.18 -1.73
CA ARG A 141 4.09 -18.70 -0.77
C ARG A 141 5.44 -18.93 -1.43
N GLY A 142 5.45 -19.57 -2.61
CA GLY A 142 6.67 -19.74 -3.39
C GLY A 142 7.28 -18.39 -3.77
N MET A 143 6.47 -17.49 -4.33
CA MET A 143 6.89 -16.13 -4.70
C MET A 143 7.52 -15.39 -3.52
N LEU A 144 6.87 -15.40 -2.36
CA LEU A 144 7.35 -14.73 -1.16
C LEU A 144 8.68 -15.32 -0.65
N GLY A 145 8.86 -16.64 -0.79
CA GLY A 145 10.13 -17.31 -0.50
C GLY A 145 11.26 -16.92 -1.45
N HIS A 146 10.96 -16.71 -2.75
CA HIS A 146 11.94 -16.17 -3.69
C HIS A 146 12.34 -14.73 -3.34
N VAL A 147 11.36 -13.88 -3.02
CA VAL A 147 11.61 -12.50 -2.59
C VAL A 147 12.49 -12.45 -1.33
N GLU A 148 12.23 -13.31 -0.34
CA GLU A 148 13.01 -13.36 0.90
C GLU A 148 14.50 -13.60 0.63
N ARG A 149 14.80 -14.56 -0.26
CA ARG A 149 16.18 -14.89 -0.65
C ARG A 149 16.84 -13.78 -1.45
N GLU A 150 16.10 -13.14 -2.36
CA GLU A 150 16.59 -12.04 -3.20
C GLU A 150 16.96 -10.82 -2.35
N VAL A 151 16.09 -10.41 -1.43
CA VAL A 151 16.32 -9.26 -0.54
C VAL A 151 17.48 -9.56 0.42
N GLY A 152 17.49 -10.75 1.04
CA GLY A 152 18.59 -11.15 1.93
C GLY A 152 19.96 -11.16 1.26
N SER A 153 20.03 -11.57 -0.02
CA SER A 153 21.29 -11.59 -0.79
C SER A 153 21.79 -10.21 -1.21
N ARG A 154 20.90 -9.21 -1.32
CA ARG A 154 21.30 -7.82 -1.66
C ARG A 154 21.94 -7.12 -0.48
N ALA A 155 21.38 -7.27 0.73
CA ALA A 155 21.94 -6.70 1.94
C ALA A 155 23.40 -7.14 2.17
N THR A 156 23.70 -8.43 1.98
CA THR A 156 25.07 -8.94 2.15
C THR A 156 26.06 -8.39 1.12
N LYS A 157 25.61 -8.10 -0.10
CA LYS A 157 26.48 -7.55 -1.17
C LYS A 157 26.80 -6.08 -0.93
N GLU A 158 25.83 -5.29 -0.47
CA GLU A 158 26.00 -3.88 -0.15
C GLU A 158 26.98 -3.69 1.03
N ASP A 159 26.92 -4.57 2.03
CA ASP A 159 27.86 -4.57 3.16
C ASP A 159 29.30 -4.95 2.75
N ASP A 160 29.46 -5.91 1.83
CA ASP A 160 30.76 -6.32 1.30
C ASP A 160 31.41 -5.27 0.41
N GLU A 161 30.63 -4.55 -0.40
CA GLU A 161 31.13 -3.44 -1.22
C GLU A 161 31.59 -2.26 -0.36
N ARG A 162 30.82 -1.88 0.67
CA ARG A 162 31.26 -0.85 1.66
C ARG A 162 32.54 -1.24 2.40
N ARG A 163 32.76 -2.53 2.67
CA ARG A 163 34.01 -3.02 3.31
C ARG A 163 35.20 -3.01 2.36
N LYS A 164 35.00 -3.24 1.06
CA LYS A 164 36.07 -3.15 0.06
C LYS A 164 36.52 -1.71 -0.18
N GLU A 165 35.58 -0.76 -0.20
CA GLU A 165 35.88 0.67 -0.40
C GLU A 165 36.63 1.29 0.79
N LYS A 166 36.39 0.78 2.01
CA LYS A 166 37.13 1.18 3.21
C LYS A 166 38.54 0.57 3.28
N LYS A 167 38.81 -0.53 2.57
CA LYS A 167 40.16 -1.13 2.46
C LYS A 167 41.02 -0.49 1.38
N SER A 168 40.44 -0.05 0.26
CA SER A 168 41.18 0.68 -0.80
C SER A 168 41.61 2.09 -0.40
N SER A 169 40.98 2.66 0.63
CA SER A 169 41.29 4.00 1.16
C SER A 169 42.47 4.02 2.15
N ILE A 170 42.99 2.87 2.59
CA ILE A 170 44.08 2.77 3.59
C ILE A 170 45.47 2.60 2.94
N GLU A 171 45.57 2.30 1.65
CA GLU A 171 46.88 2.09 0.96
C GLU A 171 47.48 3.34 0.30
N LYS A 172 46.84 4.52 0.41
CA LYS A 172 47.42 5.81 0.01
C LYS A 172 47.22 6.84 1.11
N GLY A 173 47.97 6.67 2.20
CA GLY A 173 47.95 7.56 3.34
C GLY A 173 49.33 7.64 3.96
N ASP A 174 49.93 8.80 3.77
CA ASP A 174 51.29 9.21 4.05
C ASP A 174 51.70 9.09 5.53
N GLU A 175 53.00 9.00 5.69
CA GLU A 175 53.77 8.82 6.91
C GLU A 175 53.57 9.98 7.90
N LEU A 176 52.79 9.78 8.97
CA LEU A 176 52.87 10.63 10.17
C LEU A 176 52.92 9.78 11.44
N ARG A 177 54.16 9.62 11.92
CA ARG A 177 54.54 9.11 13.24
C ARG A 177 53.80 9.90 14.33
N SER A 178 52.91 9.25 15.05
CA SER A 178 52.41 9.74 16.34
C SER A 178 53.18 9.03 17.48
N PRO A 179 53.80 9.78 18.41
CA PRO A 179 54.67 9.19 19.41
C PRO A 179 53.89 8.48 20.52
N THR A 180 54.33 7.26 20.77
CA THR A 180 54.05 6.38 21.91
C THR A 180 53.99 7.11 23.25
N ARG A 181 52.89 6.91 23.99
CA ARG A 181 52.97 6.60 25.44
C ARG A 181 52.01 5.46 25.77
N PRO A 182 52.50 4.31 26.28
CA PRO A 182 51.65 3.24 26.78
C PRO A 182 51.26 3.56 28.22
N ILE A 183 49.97 3.62 28.50
CA ILE A 183 49.46 3.68 29.88
C ILE A 183 48.93 2.28 30.19
N SER A 184 49.64 1.58 31.06
CA SER A 184 49.30 0.24 31.54
C SER A 184 48.05 0.28 32.44
N PRO A 185 47.00 -0.53 32.20
CA PRO A 185 45.98 -0.77 33.20
C PRO A 185 46.41 -1.86 34.20
N PRO A 186 45.97 -1.80 35.48
CA PRO A 186 46.35 -2.74 36.53
C PRO A 186 45.68 -4.13 36.35
N PRO A 187 46.27 -5.19 36.91
CA PRO A 187 45.81 -6.57 36.72
C PRO A 187 44.54 -6.90 37.54
N PRO A 188 43.58 -7.66 37.00
CA PRO A 188 42.55 -8.34 37.79
C PRO A 188 43.07 -9.67 38.38
N PRO A 189 42.65 -10.06 39.59
CA PRO A 189 43.04 -11.33 40.19
C PRO A 189 42.38 -12.52 39.50
N ALA A 190 43.18 -13.58 39.34
CA ALA A 190 42.84 -14.84 38.71
C ALA A 190 41.88 -15.70 39.54
N ALA A 191 40.88 -16.26 38.89
CA ALA A 191 40.23 -17.56 39.12
C ALA A 191 39.11 -17.71 38.08
N ALA A 192 38.76 -18.85 37.48
CA ALA A 192 39.30 -20.18 37.38
C ALA A 192 38.33 -20.89 36.39
N THR A 193 38.84 -21.86 35.59
CA THR A 193 38.08 -23.03 35.07
C THR A 193 37.02 -22.68 33.98
N THR A 194 36.88 -23.31 32.80
CA THR A 194 37.09 -24.70 32.35
C THR A 194 36.75 -24.81 30.85
N SER A 195 37.38 -25.78 30.17
CA SER A 195 36.95 -26.55 28.96
C SER A 195 36.58 -25.79 27.67
N SER A 196 37.32 -25.83 26.57
CA SER A 196 37.70 -26.95 25.67
C SER A 196 36.55 -27.60 24.89
N GLU A 197 36.67 -27.52 23.54
CA GLU A 197 36.11 -28.40 22.49
C GLU A 197 34.71 -28.05 21.90
N PRO A 198 34.40 -28.44 20.65
CA PRO A 198 35.00 -27.93 19.42
C PRO A 198 33.93 -27.42 18.42
N ALA A 199 34.30 -26.47 17.57
CA ALA A 199 33.46 -26.02 16.46
C ALA A 199 33.37 -27.11 15.38
N PHE A 200 32.39 -28.00 15.50
CA PHE A 200 32.06 -28.93 14.41
C PHE A 200 31.27 -28.17 13.35
N SER A 201 31.92 -28.03 12.20
CA SER A 201 31.40 -27.49 10.96
C SER A 201 30.05 -28.12 10.62
N SER A 202 28.98 -27.31 10.60
CA SER A 202 27.70 -27.70 10.01
C SER A 202 27.60 -27.16 8.59
N LEU A 203 28.52 -27.61 7.72
CA LEU A 203 28.29 -27.65 6.28
C LEU A 203 27.50 -28.92 5.98
N THR A 204 26.18 -28.78 5.88
CA THR A 204 25.22 -29.61 5.10
C THR A 204 23.82 -29.38 5.67
N SER A 205 23.08 -28.45 5.08
CA SER A 205 21.63 -28.55 5.08
C SER A 205 21.16 -28.41 3.64
N SER A 206 20.57 -29.51 3.15
CA SER A 206 19.64 -29.54 2.04
C SER A 206 18.65 -28.37 2.13
N PRO A 207 18.11 -27.85 1.01
CA PRO A 207 17.22 -26.70 1.01
C PRO A 207 15.91 -27.07 1.72
N SER A 208 15.88 -26.93 3.04
CA SER A 208 14.72 -27.23 3.85
C SER A 208 13.62 -26.24 3.52
N SER A 209 12.43 -26.80 3.32
CA SER A 209 11.16 -26.22 2.91
C SER A 209 10.52 -25.29 3.96
N ARG A 210 11.34 -24.51 4.68
CA ARG A 210 10.82 -23.59 5.70
C ARG A 210 9.87 -22.60 5.02
N PRO A 211 8.62 -22.43 5.52
CA PRO A 211 7.74 -21.39 5.03
C PRO A 211 8.44 -20.04 5.10
N PRO A 212 8.25 -19.17 4.08
CA PRO A 212 8.76 -17.81 4.18
C PRO A 212 8.17 -17.12 5.41
N SER A 213 8.96 -16.21 6.00
CA SER A 213 8.45 -15.39 7.09
C SER A 213 7.31 -14.47 6.58
N PRO A 214 6.25 -14.24 7.37
CA PRO A 214 5.17 -13.34 6.98
C PRO A 214 5.67 -11.90 6.75
N ILE A 215 5.02 -11.18 5.82
CA ILE A 215 5.24 -9.73 5.68
C ILE A 215 4.45 -9.04 6.81
N THR A 216 5.15 -8.22 7.59
CA THR A 216 4.52 -7.34 8.58
C THR A 216 4.56 -5.92 8.07
N ILE A 217 3.41 -5.26 8.04
CA ILE A 217 3.30 -3.84 7.70
C ILE A 217 2.79 -3.05 8.90
N SER A 218 3.28 -1.83 9.05
CA SER A 218 2.70 -0.85 9.97
C SER A 218 1.96 0.22 9.17
N LEU A 219 0.80 0.64 9.66
CA LEU A 219 0.04 1.76 9.10
C LEU A 219 0.14 2.90 10.10
N SER A 220 0.77 4.01 9.72
CA SER A 220 0.93 5.15 10.61
C SER A 220 0.93 6.46 9.85
N GLY A 221 0.38 7.49 10.50
CA GLY A 221 0.25 8.82 9.91
C GLY A 221 -0.89 8.91 8.89
N LEU A 222 -1.04 10.11 8.35
CA LEU A 222 -2.06 10.44 7.36
C LEU A 222 -1.39 11.08 6.16
N SER A 223 -1.67 10.54 4.98
CA SER A 223 -1.22 11.07 3.70
C SER A 223 -2.42 11.37 2.82
N THR A 224 -2.20 12.16 1.78
CA THR A 224 -3.24 12.66 0.86
C THR A 224 -2.91 12.32 -0.58
N PHE A 225 -3.93 12.08 -1.39
CA PHE A 225 -3.81 11.91 -2.83
C PHE A 225 -4.80 12.81 -3.60
N PRO A 226 -4.40 13.44 -4.72
CA PRO A 226 -3.04 13.47 -5.31
C PRO A 226 -2.02 14.32 -4.53
N GLY A 227 -2.46 15.16 -3.61
CA GLY A 227 -1.58 15.94 -2.74
C GLY A 227 -2.36 16.79 -1.74
N PRO A 228 -1.70 17.47 -0.80
CA PRO A 228 -2.38 18.09 0.35
C PRO A 228 -3.41 19.16 -0.03
N GLN A 229 -3.12 19.98 -1.04
CA GLN A 229 -4.00 21.09 -1.47
C GLN A 229 -5.20 20.63 -2.32
N HIS A 230 -5.14 19.42 -2.88
CA HIS A 230 -6.18 18.88 -3.76
C HIS A 230 -6.61 17.48 -3.30
N ALA A 231 -6.49 17.21 -2.01
CA ALA A 231 -6.74 15.90 -1.43
C ALA A 231 -8.17 15.45 -1.71
N ARG A 232 -8.31 14.29 -2.34
CA ARG A 232 -9.60 13.60 -2.53
C ARG A 232 -9.67 12.31 -1.73
N VAL A 233 -8.51 11.76 -1.40
CA VAL A 233 -8.37 10.53 -0.62
C VAL A 233 -7.32 10.76 0.45
N PHE A 234 -7.68 10.42 1.67
CA PHE A 234 -6.74 10.27 2.79
C PHE A 234 -6.42 8.80 2.97
N TYR A 235 -5.16 8.47 3.23
CA TYR A 235 -4.71 7.10 3.45
C TYR A 235 -3.54 7.05 4.42
N ALA A 236 -3.36 5.91 5.09
CA ALA A 236 -2.15 5.63 5.86
C ALA A 236 -1.16 4.88 4.96
N PRO A 237 0.07 5.40 4.73
CA PRO A 237 1.06 4.71 3.91
C PRO A 237 1.49 3.40 4.59
N PRO A 238 1.62 2.29 3.83
CA PRO A 238 2.13 1.04 4.37
C PRO A 238 3.65 1.12 4.59
N ILE A 239 4.08 0.84 5.81
CA ILE A 239 5.49 0.76 6.18
C ILE A 239 5.89 -0.71 6.24
N ASP A 240 6.68 -1.16 5.27
CA ASP A 240 7.28 -2.49 5.22
C ASP A 240 8.80 -2.40 5.40
N LEU A 241 9.27 -2.74 6.61
CA LEU A 241 10.70 -2.75 6.94
C LEU A 241 11.46 -3.90 6.27
N SER A 242 10.76 -4.93 5.78
CA SER A 242 11.39 -6.05 5.10
C SER A 242 11.67 -5.74 3.62
N HIS A 243 11.07 -4.68 3.06
CA HIS A 243 11.12 -4.33 1.64
C HIS A 243 10.65 -5.44 0.68
N ARG A 244 9.87 -6.39 1.18
CA ARG A 244 9.39 -7.57 0.44
C ARG A 244 8.05 -7.31 -0.22
N LEU A 245 7.23 -6.41 0.34
CA LEU A 245 5.89 -6.11 -0.15
C LEU A 245 5.90 -5.60 -1.59
N LEU A 246 6.69 -4.57 -1.88
CA LEU A 246 6.79 -4.01 -3.23
C LEU A 246 7.38 -5.04 -4.21
N SER A 247 8.39 -5.79 -3.77
CA SER A 247 9.00 -6.86 -4.57
C SER A 247 8.00 -7.97 -4.91
N LEU A 248 7.18 -8.37 -3.94
CA LEU A 248 6.10 -9.34 -4.13
C LEU A 248 5.04 -8.79 -5.09
N ALA A 249 4.57 -7.55 -4.89
CA ALA A 249 3.59 -6.91 -5.76
C ALA A 249 4.08 -6.86 -7.23
N ASN A 250 5.34 -6.53 -7.45
CA ASN A 250 5.95 -6.55 -8.78
C ASN A 250 6.01 -7.96 -9.40
N LYS A 251 6.28 -9.00 -8.61
CA LYS A 251 6.22 -10.39 -9.09
C LYS A 251 4.79 -10.81 -9.46
N ILE A 252 3.79 -10.39 -8.67
CA ILE A 252 2.37 -10.63 -8.98
C ILE A 252 2.00 -9.94 -10.31
N ARG A 253 2.36 -8.66 -10.47
CA ARG A 253 2.18 -7.94 -11.73
C ARG A 253 2.80 -8.66 -12.92
N ALA A 254 4.02 -9.17 -12.78
CA ALA A 254 4.70 -9.88 -13.86
C ALA A 254 3.91 -11.10 -14.33
N VAL A 255 3.31 -11.85 -13.40
CA VAL A 255 2.44 -12.99 -13.72
C VAL A 255 1.17 -12.54 -14.46
N PHE A 256 0.48 -11.51 -13.96
CA PHE A 256 -0.72 -11.00 -14.64
C PHE A 256 -0.42 -10.50 -16.06
N LYS A 257 0.70 -9.79 -16.24
CA LYS A 257 1.15 -9.33 -17.56
C LYS A 257 1.54 -10.46 -18.49
N ALA A 258 2.22 -11.50 -18.00
CA ALA A 258 2.59 -12.67 -18.80
C ALA A 258 1.37 -13.41 -19.35
N GLU A 259 0.25 -13.37 -18.61
CA GLU A 259 -1.03 -13.97 -18.98
C GLU A 259 -1.93 -13.01 -19.81
N GLY A 260 -1.38 -11.88 -20.25
CA GLY A 260 -2.05 -10.93 -21.12
C GLY A 260 -3.06 -10.00 -20.44
N CYS A 261 -2.98 -9.83 -19.11
CA CYS A 261 -3.79 -8.84 -18.40
C CYS A 261 -3.09 -7.47 -18.42
N GLU A 262 -3.82 -6.42 -18.79
CA GLU A 262 -3.38 -5.03 -18.62
C GLU A 262 -3.36 -4.71 -17.11
N TYR A 263 -2.16 -4.67 -16.51
CA TYR A 263 -1.97 -4.55 -15.06
C TYR A 263 -0.97 -3.46 -14.68
N GLU A 264 -1.39 -2.54 -13.83
CA GLU A 264 -0.60 -1.39 -13.34
C GLU A 264 -0.44 -1.42 -11.82
N ILE A 265 0.68 -0.86 -11.33
CA ILE A 265 0.99 -0.66 -9.89
C ILE A 265 1.35 0.81 -9.73
#